data_AF-A0A238ZUI6-F1
#
_entry.id   AF-A0A238ZUI6-F1
#
_cell.length_a   1.000
_cell.length_b   1.000
_cell.length_c   1.000
_cell.angle_alpha   90.00
_cell.angle_beta   90.00
_cell.angle_gamma   90.00
#
_symmetry.space_group_name_H-M   'P 1'
#
loop_
_entity.id
_entity.type
_entity.pdbx_description
1 polymer ?
#
loop_
_entity_poly.entity_id
_entity_poly.type
_entity_poly.pdbx_seq_one_letter_code
_entity_poly.pdbx_strand_id
1 'polypeptide(L)' 'MILELKRQGLGVSAIARQTGLDRKTVRKYLELARTL' A
#
# COMPACT_ATOMS: atom_id res chain seq x y z
N MET A 1 7.22 4.35 -1.80
CA MET A 1 7.07 2.88 -1.76
C MET A 1 5.61 2.43 -1.88
N ILE A 2 4.78 2.41 -0.82
CA ILE A 2 3.38 1.91 -0.89
C ILE A 2 2.53 2.71 -1.91
N LEU A 3 2.57 4.04 -1.86
CA LEU A 3 1.77 4.90 -2.76
C LEU A 3 2.21 4.80 -4.22
N GLU A 4 3.50 4.61 -4.45
CA GLU A 4 4.04 4.46 -5.80
C GLU A 4 3.59 3.14 -6.42
N LEU A 5 3.72 2.03 -5.68
CA LEU A 5 3.21 0.73 -6.10
C LEU A 5 1.68 0.79 -6.31
N LYS A 6 0.95 1.54 -5.49
CA LYS A 6 -0.48 1.76 -5.70
C LYS A 6 -0.78 2.55 -6.98
N ARG A 7 0.01 3.58 -7.30
CA ARG A 7 -0.09 4.35 -8.56
C ARG A 7 0.26 3.49 -9.78
N GLN A 8 1.14 2.50 -9.64
CA GLN A 8 1.42 1.49 -10.66
C GLN A 8 0.30 0.45 -10.82
N GLY A 9 -0.80 0.58 -10.07
CA GLY A 9 -1.97 -0.30 -10.18
C GLY A 9 -1.93 -1.54 -9.29
N LEU A 10 -0.90 -1.72 -8.45
CA LEU A 10 -0.82 -2.89 -7.59
C LEU A 10 -1.93 -2.90 -6.53
N GLY A 11 -2.48 -4.08 -6.29
CA GLY A 11 -3.40 -4.35 -5.19
C GLY A 11 -2.70 -4.46 -3.83
N VAL A 12 -3.46 -4.34 -2.74
CA VAL A 12 -2.94 -4.39 -1.36
C VAL A 12 -2.11 -5.65 -1.08
N SER A 13 -2.57 -6.82 -1.54
CA SER A 13 -1.84 -8.08 -1.35
C SER A 13 -0.51 -8.14 -2.11
N ALA A 14 -0.46 -7.57 -3.33
CA ALA A 14 0.77 -7.52 -4.11
C ALA A 14 1.80 -6.58 -3.46
N ILE A 15 1.34 -5.41 -2.99
CA ILE A 15 2.17 -4.46 -2.26
C ILE A 15 2.71 -5.09 -0.96
N ALA A 16 1.86 -5.78 -0.20
CA ALA A 16 2.28 -6.48 1.01
C ALA A 16 3.38 -7.51 0.73
N ARG A 17 3.20 -8.33 -0.31
CA ARG A 17 4.20 -9.34 -0.71
C ARG A 17 5.53 -8.72 -1.14
N GLN A 18 5.47 -7.63 -1.91
CA GLN A 18 6.67 -6.98 -2.44
C GLN A 18 7.44 -6.16 -1.40
N THR A 19 6.74 -5.63 -0.39
CA THR A 19 7.32 -4.79 0.67
C THR A 19 7.63 -5.54 1.97
N GLY A 20 7.16 -6.79 2.09
CA GLY A 20 7.28 -7.57 3.33
C GLY A 20 6.40 -7.06 4.49
N LEU A 21 5.45 -6.16 4.20
CA LEU A 21 4.57 -5.55 5.19
C LEU A 21 3.27 -6.34 5.33
N ASP A 22 2.68 -6.31 6.53
CA ASP A 22 1.33 -6.82 6.72
C ASP A 22 0.31 -5.98 5.93
N ARG A 23 -0.75 -6.63 5.44
CA ARG A 23 -1.82 -5.99 4.67
C ARG A 23 -2.50 -4.86 5.47
N LYS A 24 -2.61 -4.95 6.79
CA LYS A 24 -3.20 -3.88 7.63
C LYS A 24 -2.36 -2.61 7.59
N THR A 25 -1.04 -2.75 7.58
CA THR A 25 -0.09 -1.64 7.47
C THR A 25 -0.23 -0.97 6.11
N VAL A 26 -0.29 -1.76 5.04
CA VAL A 26 -0.52 -1.25 3.68
C VAL A 26 -1.83 -0.46 3.60
N ARG A 27 -2.94 -1.00 4.14
CA ARG A 27 -4.23 -0.29 4.17
C ARG A 27 -4.14 1.04 4.93
N LYS A 28 -3.54 1.04 6.12
CA LYS A 28 -3.37 2.26 6.94
C LYS A 28 -2.63 3.36 6.16
N TYR A 29 -1.55 3.03 5.48
CA TYR A 29 -0.80 4.01 4.68
C TYR A 29 -1.57 4.52 3.47
N LEU A 30 -2.35 3.66 2.81
CA LEU A 30 -3.21 4.07 1.70
C LEU A 30 -4.38 4.96 2.15
N GLU A 31 -4.92 4.71 3.33
CA GLU A 31 -5.98 5.53 3.94
C GLU A 31 -5.44 6.90 4.37
N LEU A 32 -4.31 6.92 5.09
CA LEU A 32 -3.66 8.16 5.52
C LEU A 32 -3.33 9.08 4.34
N ALA A 33 -2.94 8.50 3.21
CA ALA A 33 -2.64 9.28 2.00
C ALA A 33 -3.87 9.80 1.25
N ARG A 34 -5.09 9.35 1.59
CA ARG A 34 -6.34 9.95 1.05
C ARG A 34 -6.78 11.19 1.84
N THR A 35 -6.29 11.33 3.07
CA THR A 35 -6.64 12.42 3.99
C THR A 35 -5.61 13.56 4.01
N LEU A 36 -4.54 13.43 3.22
CA LEU A 36 -3.46 14.40 3.03
C LEU A 36 -3.49 14.91 1.59
#